data_AF-A0A3B8KWS3-F1
#
_entry.id   AF-A0A3B8KWS3-F1
#
_cell.length_a   1.000
_cell.length_b   1.000
_cell.length_c   1.000
_cell.angle_alpha   90.00
_cell.angle_beta   90.00
_cell.angle_gamma   90.00
#
_symmetry.space_group_name_H-M   'P 1'
#
loop_
_entity.id
_entity.type
_entity.pdbx_description
1 polymer ?
#
loop_
_entity_poly.entity_id
_entity_poly.type
_entity_poly.pdbx_seq_one_letter_code
_entity_poly.pdbx_strand_id
1 'polypeptide(L)'
;RAADWRQQTRKTQALETRLKAIEGSTELVGQTAAMQQVATLIERVAPTDSSVLVLGETGTGKELVARRVHELSARREMPFVPVNCGA
;
A
#
# COMPACT_ATOMS: atom_id res chain seq x y z
N ARG A 1 -20.68 17.96 23.72
CA ARG A 1 -19.30 18.29 23.30
C ARG A 1 -18.33 17.11 23.44
N ALA A 2 -18.09 16.52 24.62
CA ALA A 2 -17.21 15.33 24.74
C ALA A 2 -17.82 14.01 24.21
N ALA A 3 -19.15 13.84 24.32
CA ALA A 3 -19.87 12.66 23.83
C ALA A 3 -19.93 12.61 22.29
N ASP A 4 -20.09 13.77 21.65
CA ASP A 4 -20.17 13.90 20.19
C ASP A 4 -18.87 13.51 19.50
N TRP A 5 -17.73 13.82 20.11
CA TRP A 5 -16.41 13.39 19.64
C TRP A 5 -16.28 11.87 19.69
N ARG A 6 -16.66 11.21 20.79
CA ARG A 6 -16.61 9.73 20.89
C ARG A 6 -17.48 9.06 19.81
N GLN A 7 -18.61 9.65 19.46
CA GLN A 7 -19.49 9.13 18.43
C GLN A 7 -18.92 9.36 17.01
N GLN A 8 -18.32 10.52 16.76
CA GLN A 8 -17.61 10.81 15.51
C GLN A 8 -16.41 9.88 15.32
N THR A 9 -15.54 9.72 16.34
CA THR A 9 -14.36 8.85 16.26
C THR A 9 -14.73 7.40 15.98
N ARG A 10 -15.80 6.88 16.60
CA ARG A 10 -16.28 5.51 16.34
C ARG A 10 -16.77 5.33 14.91
N LYS A 11 -17.43 6.34 14.33
CA LYS A 11 -17.87 6.29 12.93
C LYS A 11 -16.68 6.34 11.98
N THR A 12 -15.72 7.22 12.21
CA THR A 12 -14.49 7.30 11.41
C THR A 12 -13.74 5.97 11.46
N GLN A 13 -13.56 5.39 12.65
CA GLN A 13 -12.86 4.13 12.84
C GLN A 13 -13.58 2.93 12.17
N ALA A 14 -14.90 2.88 12.23
CA ALA A 14 -15.68 1.85 11.53
C ALA A 14 -15.60 1.99 9.99
N LEU A 15 -15.57 3.22 9.48
CA LEU A 15 -15.41 3.50 8.05
C LEU A 15 -13.99 3.17 7.57
N GLU A 16 -12.97 3.53 8.34
CA GLU A 16 -11.57 3.15 8.08
C GLU A 16 -11.38 1.63 8.08
N THR A 17 -12.03 0.92 9.00
CA THR A 17 -11.94 -0.55 9.07
C THR A 17 -12.57 -1.21 7.84
N ARG A 18 -13.71 -0.68 7.36
CA ARG A 18 -14.34 -1.13 6.12
C ARG A 18 -13.51 -0.80 4.89
N LEU A 19 -12.87 0.37 4.87
CA LEU A 19 -11.98 0.77 3.79
C LEU A 19 -10.78 -0.19 3.69
N LYS A 20 -10.10 -0.48 4.82
CA LYS A 20 -9.02 -1.47 4.87
C LYS A 20 -9.46 -2.86 4.41
N ALA A 21 -10.67 -3.28 4.75
CA ALA A 21 -11.21 -4.57 4.30
C ALA A 21 -11.46 -4.62 2.79
N ILE A 22 -11.83 -3.50 2.17
CA ILE A 22 -12.01 -3.37 0.71
C ILE A 22 -10.66 -3.30 -0.01
N GLU A 23 -9.68 -2.61 0.57
CA GLU A 23 -8.33 -2.45 0.00
C GLU A 23 -7.53 -3.76 0.00
N GLY A 24 -7.89 -4.73 0.85
CA GLY A 24 -7.25 -6.04 0.91
C GLY A 24 -5.87 -6.02 1.57
N SER A 25 -5.16 -7.15 1.51
CA SER A 25 -3.78 -7.25 2.00
C SER A 25 -2.80 -6.67 0.99
N THR A 26 -1.83 -5.91 1.47
CA THR A 26 -0.68 -5.41 0.71
C THR A 26 0.49 -6.40 0.69
N GLU A 27 0.34 -7.55 1.35
CA GLU A 27 1.37 -8.56 1.47
C GLU A 27 1.68 -9.21 0.11
N LEU A 28 2.95 -9.15 -0.28
CA LEU A 28 3.47 -9.89 -1.43
C LEU A 28 3.74 -11.33 -1.02
N VAL A 29 2.87 -12.25 -1.43
CA VAL A 29 3.02 -13.68 -1.17
C VAL A 29 3.84 -14.32 -2.29
N GLY A 30 5.00 -14.90 -1.95
CA GLY A 30 5.82 -15.66 -2.89
C GLY A 30 7.19 -16.02 -2.31
N GLN A 31 7.56 -17.30 -2.35
CA GLN A 31 8.82 -17.81 -1.78
C GLN A 31 9.87 -18.19 -2.84
N THR A 32 9.60 -17.91 -4.11
CA THR A 32 10.55 -18.20 -5.19
C THR A 32 11.73 -17.23 -5.18
N ALA A 33 12.87 -17.64 -5.73
CA ALA A 33 14.06 -16.79 -5.83
C ALA A 33 13.77 -15.47 -6.58
N ALA A 34 12.93 -15.50 -7.63
CA ALA A 34 12.52 -14.31 -8.35
C ALA A 34 11.73 -13.33 -7.47
N MET A 35 10.80 -13.83 -6.65
CA MET A 35 10.04 -12.97 -5.74
C MET A 35 10.90 -12.42 -4.60
N GLN A 36 11.89 -13.18 -4.13
CA GLN A 36 12.88 -12.69 -3.16
C GLN A 36 13.72 -11.54 -3.73
N GLN A 37 14.08 -11.59 -5.02
CA GLN A 37 14.76 -10.48 -5.69
C GLN A 37 13.88 -9.23 -5.77
N VAL A 38 12.59 -9.40 -6.08
CA VAL A 38 11.62 -8.29 -6.07
C VAL A 38 11.52 -7.68 -4.68
N ALA A 39 11.38 -8.49 -3.63
CA ALA A 39 11.34 -8.00 -2.24
C ALA A 39 12.62 -7.22 -1.88
N THR A 40 13.79 -7.74 -2.25
CA THR A 40 15.08 -7.07 -2.02
C THR A 40 15.16 -5.71 -2.74
N LEU A 41 14.66 -5.62 -3.97
CA LEU A 41 14.63 -4.36 -4.73
C LEU A 41 13.70 -3.35 -4.08
N ILE A 42 12.53 -3.80 -3.61
CA ILE A 42 11.57 -2.96 -2.86
C ILE A 42 12.24 -2.39 -1.61
N GLU A 43 12.87 -3.22 -0.80
CA GLU A 43 13.56 -2.78 0.44
C GLU A 43 14.66 -1.75 0.17
N ARG A 44 15.36 -1.87 -0.97
CA ARG A 44 16.41 -0.93 -1.37
C ARG A 44 15.87 0.41 -1.85
N VAL A 45 14.77 0.41 -2.60
CA VAL A 45 14.25 1.63 -3.24
C VAL A 45 13.29 2.40 -2.35
N ALA A 46 12.54 1.71 -1.48
CA ALA A 46 11.55 2.31 -0.60
C ALA A 46 12.08 3.49 0.27
N PRO A 47 13.27 3.44 0.90
CA PRO A 47 13.75 4.57 1.70
C PRO A 47 14.24 5.77 0.88
N THR A 48 14.26 5.69 -0.46
CA THR A 48 14.75 6.75 -1.35
C THR A 48 13.64 7.68 -1.82
N ASP A 49 14.02 8.87 -2.31
CA ASP A 49 13.10 9.83 -2.96
C ASP A 49 13.08 9.69 -4.50
N SER A 50 13.41 8.50 -5.00
CA SER A 50 13.46 8.25 -6.44
C SER A 50 12.09 7.82 -6.96
N SER A 51 11.75 8.21 -8.19
CA SER A 51 10.61 7.63 -8.90
C SER A 51 10.87 6.16 -9.25
N VAL A 52 9.87 5.30 -9.04
CA VAL A 52 9.96 3.85 -9.27
C VAL A 52 9.01 3.45 -10.40
N LEU A 53 9.51 2.68 -11.37
CA LEU A 53 8.71 2.08 -12.44
C LEU A 53 8.56 0.58 -12.18
N VAL A 54 7.31 0.11 -12.03
CA VAL A 54 7.00 -1.31 -11.85
C VAL A 54 6.49 -1.89 -13.18
N LEU A 55 7.22 -2.86 -13.71
CA LEU A 55 6.90 -3.56 -14.96
C LEU A 55 6.38 -4.96 -14.70
N GLY A 56 5.53 -5.47 -15.60
CA GLY A 56 4.96 -6.81 -15.51
C GLY A 56 3.64 -6.93 -16.27
N GLU A 57 3.23 -8.16 -16.56
CA GLU A 57 1.97 -8.47 -17.24
C GLU A 57 0.74 -8.09 -16.41
N THR A 58 -0.42 -8.03 -17.05
CA THR A 58 -1.70 -7.81 -16.36
C THR A 58 -1.94 -8.91 -15.32
N GLY A 59 -2.37 -8.53 -14.11
CA GLY A 59 -2.64 -9.49 -13.02
C GLY A 59 -1.43 -9.93 -12.20
N THR A 60 -0.21 -9.48 -12.49
CA THR A 60 1.02 -9.87 -11.75
C THR A 60 1.22 -9.16 -10.40
N GLY A 61 0.23 -8.43 -9.90
CA GLY A 61 0.31 -7.78 -8.58
C GLY A 61 1.19 -6.53 -8.52
N LYS A 62 1.40 -5.82 -9.63
CA LYS A 62 2.17 -4.55 -9.66
C LYS A 62 1.70 -3.51 -8.65
N GLU A 63 0.40 -3.47 -8.38
CA GLU A 63 -0.19 -2.56 -7.37
C GLU A 63 0.24 -2.93 -5.94
N LEU A 64 0.35 -4.22 -5.63
CA LEU A 64 0.88 -4.69 -4.34
C LEU A 64 2.34 -4.27 -4.17
N VAL A 65 3.13 -4.33 -5.25
CA VAL A 65 4.51 -3.82 -5.25
C VAL A 65 4.55 -2.33 -4.93
N ALA A 66 3.72 -1.51 -5.58
CA ALA A 66 3.68 -0.07 -5.32
C ALA A 66 3.26 0.26 -3.87
N ARG A 67 2.26 -0.45 -3.32
CA ARG A 67 1.84 -0.30 -1.92
C ARG A 67 2.96 -0.71 -0.96
N ARG A 68 3.65 -1.82 -1.23
CA ARG A 68 4.77 -2.28 -0.38
C ARG A 68 5.93 -1.29 -0.37
N VAL A 69 6.25 -0.69 -1.52
CA VAL A 69 7.25 0.40 -1.60
C VAL A 69 6.84 1.56 -0.70
N HIS A 70 5.57 1.99 -0.76
CA HIS A 70 5.06 3.08 0.09
C HIS A 70 5.17 2.76 1.59
N GLU A 71 4.75 1.56 2.02
CA GLU A 71 4.80 1.12 3.41
C GLU A 71 6.20 1.11 4.03
N LEU A 72 7.20 0.78 3.21
CA LEU A 72 8.61 0.72 3.63
C LEU A 72 9.34 2.06 3.46
N SER A 73 8.67 3.07 2.90
CA SER A 73 9.27 4.38 2.67
C SER A 73 9.22 5.29 3.88
N ALA A 74 9.99 6.38 3.83
CA ALA A 74 9.86 7.49 4.80
C ALA A 74 8.47 8.18 4.76
N ARG A 75 7.66 7.90 3.73
CA ARG A 75 6.34 8.50 3.49
C ARG A 75 5.19 7.59 3.91
N ARG A 76 5.45 6.45 4.56
CA ARG A 76 4.43 5.46 4.92
C ARG A 76 3.22 6.00 5.69
N GLU A 77 3.39 7.07 6.48
CA GLU A 77 2.31 7.73 7.24
C GLU A 77 1.48 8.70 6.38
N MET A 78 1.96 9.03 5.18
CA MET A 78 1.26 9.90 4.23
C MET A 78 0.23 9.09 3.42
N PRO A 79 -0.82 9.73 2.90
CA PRO A 79 -1.80 9.05 2.05
C PRO A 79 -1.16 8.44 0.79
N PHE A 80 -1.50 7.19 0.49
CA PHE A 80 -1.20 6.53 -0.77
C PHE A 80 -2.42 6.67 -1.70
N VAL A 81 -2.26 7.34 -2.85
CA VAL A 81 -3.34 7.59 -3.79
C VAL A 81 -3.06 6.83 -5.09
N PRO A 82 -3.66 5.64 -5.29
CA PRO A 82 -3.52 4.91 -6.54
C PRO A 82 -4.32 5.60 -7.65
N VAL A 83 -3.69 5.83 -8.80
CA VAL A 83 -4.33 6.36 -10.00
C VAL A 83 -4.22 5.32 -11.11
N ASN A 84 -5.34 4.88 -11.64
CA ASN A 84 -5.38 3.98 -12.78
C ASN A 84 -5.59 4.79 -14.06
N CYS A 85 -4.57 4.86 -14.92
CA CYS A 85 -4.59 5.63 -16.17
C CYS A 85 -5.27 4.90 -17.35
N GLY A 86 -5.79 3.69 -17.14
CA GLY A 86 -6.38 2.85 -18.20
C GLY A 86 -7.90 2.81 -18.21
N ALA A 87 -8.57 3.71 -17.48
CA ALA A 87 -10.03 3.87 -17.48
C ALA A 87 -10.48 4.93 -18.49
#